data_AF-A0A2V9NYZ9-F1
#
_entry.id   AF-A0A2V9NYZ9-F1
#
_cell.length_a   1.000
_cell.length_b   1.000
_cell.length_c   1.000
_cell.angle_alpha   90.00
_cell.angle_beta   90.00
_cell.angle_gamma   90.00
#
_symmetry.space_group_name_H-M   'P 1'
#
loop_
_entity.id
_entity.type
_entity.pdbx_description
1 polymer ?
#
loop_
_entity_poly.entity_id
_entity_poly.type
_entity_poly.pdbx_seq_one_letter_code
_entity_poly.pdbx_strand_id
1 'polypeptide(L)'
;MRALKRLIVLVHALRKYLSWIFALSFFIGVPITFSTTWNMLGSIRHNGPQLYLSATSWLLVLLLPWAMPVQTAVFGIAWWTVFREKRSSRAWGIAASVVFIAWFLLPILIPPHHFFSGFVLLLAVGIVGVIAFSWPAELPVSRSPDQLAAVSGDGTSSFINKALPLFMLLIYFRAYSWWLGWLGANELSSPDFIHGTVTLTLVGLLLVSTHEFGHTFVGLLLGMKLRAFAVGPFQWRIREGKWEFRFELRQILATSGATGIVPTSRQFPNSALLSMVVAGVVINAFTGAVALWLAYTGAPQLQGVLALFGTFSLITAAMNFVPFRIQENYSDGAQIYQILSRGAWADYHRVLAVAGASLVSPVRPRDYDIEAIRRAAHTIAQGRRGLLLRLLAHSYFLDQGNATAAGEELLEAASIYNTSASDAPADFVSCFVFGSAYIWRNADTSRQWWAHLEAKSPVHNSDFWLSHSALRWVEGDLKGAGESLDKARALAQQLPNAGAYEFERYRCALLQEMLKDICASPAAPVSS
;
A
#
# COMPACT_ATOMS: atom_id res chain seq x y z
N MET A 1 12.73 -24.02 -1.46
CA MET A 1 12.59 -22.87 -0.51
C MET A 1 11.78 -21.68 -1.04
N ARG A 2 12.04 -21.12 -2.24
CA ARG A 2 11.28 -19.94 -2.75
C ARG A 2 9.78 -20.19 -2.92
N ALA A 3 9.38 -21.36 -3.44
CA ALA A 3 7.98 -21.75 -3.58
C ALA A 3 7.26 -21.86 -2.22
N LEU A 4 7.93 -22.45 -1.22
CA LEU A 4 7.40 -22.58 0.13
C LEU A 4 7.20 -21.21 0.81
N LYS A 5 8.17 -20.29 0.69
CA LYS A 5 8.01 -18.90 1.18
C LYS A 5 6.84 -18.18 0.51
N ARG A 6 6.67 -18.34 -0.80
CA ARG A 6 5.52 -17.78 -1.54
C ARG A 6 4.19 -18.35 -1.05
N LEU A 7 4.13 -19.66 -0.80
CA LEU A 7 2.93 -20.33 -0.30
C LEU A 7 2.55 -19.84 1.10
N ILE A 8 3.52 -19.67 2.01
CA ILE A 8 3.29 -19.15 3.37
C ILE A 8 2.72 -17.73 3.33
N VAL A 9 3.30 -16.84 2.51
CA VAL A 9 2.81 -15.46 2.34
C VAL A 9 1.38 -15.45 1.80
N LEU A 10 1.08 -16.31 0.83
CA LEU A 10 -0.25 -16.45 0.25
C LEU A 10 -1.27 -16.92 1.30
N VAL A 11 -0.94 -17.93 2.10
CA VAL A 11 -1.83 -18.45 3.16
C VAL A 11 -2.11 -17.39 4.23
N HIS A 12 -1.11 -16.59 4.61
CA HIS A 12 -1.32 -15.51 5.59
C HIS A 12 -2.22 -14.39 5.04
N ALA A 13 -2.00 -13.97 3.79
CA ALA A 13 -2.86 -13.01 3.11
C ALA A 13 -4.30 -13.54 3.00
N LEU A 14 -4.45 -14.82 2.67
CA LEU A 14 -5.74 -15.49 2.57
C LEU A 14 -6.48 -15.53 3.92
N ARG A 15 -5.80 -15.84 5.03
CA ARG A 15 -6.41 -15.76 6.38
C ARG A 15 -6.88 -14.36 6.73
N LYS A 16 -6.10 -13.33 6.40
CA LYS A 16 -6.50 -11.94 6.62
C LYS A 16 -7.72 -11.56 5.79
N TYR A 17 -7.78 -11.99 4.54
CA TYR A 17 -8.95 -11.79 3.69
C TYR A 17 -10.20 -12.49 4.25
N LEU A 18 -10.08 -13.76 4.63
CA LEU A 18 -11.16 -14.53 5.26
C LEU A 18 -11.62 -13.91 6.59
N SER A 19 -10.71 -13.34 7.38
CA SER A 19 -11.04 -12.60 8.60
C SER A 19 -11.98 -11.42 8.32
N TRP A 20 -11.79 -10.70 7.22
CA TRP A 20 -12.70 -9.64 6.79
C TRP A 20 -14.05 -10.17 6.33
N ILE A 21 -14.09 -11.33 5.67
CA ILE A 21 -15.35 -12.00 5.34
C ILE A 21 -16.11 -12.38 6.62
N PHE A 22 -15.41 -12.90 7.64
CA PHE A 22 -16.01 -13.19 8.94
C PHE A 22 -16.50 -11.91 9.63
N ALA A 23 -15.75 -10.81 9.56
CA ALA A 23 -16.18 -9.51 10.07
C ALA A 23 -17.48 -9.05 9.43
N LEU A 24 -17.52 -9.07 8.08
CA LEU A 24 -18.70 -8.69 7.31
C LEU A 24 -19.90 -9.57 7.68
N SER A 25 -19.70 -10.88 7.76
CA SER A 25 -20.74 -11.85 8.13
C SER A 25 -21.25 -11.63 9.54
N PHE A 26 -20.37 -11.25 10.47
CA PHE A 26 -20.74 -10.84 11.82
C PHE A 26 -21.62 -9.59 11.80
N PHE A 27 -21.18 -8.52 11.13
CA PHE A 27 -21.93 -7.25 11.10
C PHE A 27 -23.27 -7.36 10.38
N ILE A 28 -23.37 -8.18 9.33
CA ILE A 28 -24.66 -8.50 8.68
C ILE A 28 -25.51 -9.41 9.57
N GLY A 29 -24.88 -10.37 10.25
CA GLY A 29 -25.55 -11.35 11.11
C GLY A 29 -26.17 -10.73 12.36
N VAL A 30 -25.58 -9.70 12.95
CA VAL A 30 -26.09 -9.03 14.16
C VAL A 30 -27.51 -8.49 14.01
N PRO A 31 -27.84 -7.61 13.04
CA PRO A 31 -29.19 -7.08 12.89
C PRO A 31 -30.20 -8.16 12.50
N ILE A 32 -29.80 -9.11 11.65
CA ILE A 32 -30.64 -10.25 11.27
C ILE A 32 -30.98 -11.07 12.52
N THR A 33 -29.96 -11.46 13.28
CA THR A 33 -30.09 -12.21 14.53
C THR A 33 -31.04 -11.50 15.48
N PHE A 34 -30.82 -10.21 15.72
CA PHE A 34 -31.67 -9.44 16.64
C PHE A 34 -33.13 -9.43 16.17
N SER A 35 -33.37 -9.13 14.88
CA SER A 35 -34.72 -9.12 14.32
C SER A 35 -35.38 -10.50 14.34
N THR A 36 -34.67 -11.56 13.96
CA THR A 36 -35.23 -12.92 13.88
C THR A 36 -35.53 -13.47 15.26
N THR A 37 -34.59 -13.30 16.21
CA THR A 37 -34.78 -13.77 17.59
C THR A 37 -35.90 -13.00 18.27
N TRP A 38 -35.98 -11.68 18.07
CA TRP A 38 -37.08 -10.87 18.60
C TRP A 38 -38.44 -11.28 18.04
N ASN A 39 -38.55 -11.44 16.72
CA ASN A 39 -39.80 -11.84 16.07
C ASN A 39 -40.23 -13.26 16.47
N MET A 40 -39.28 -14.20 16.58
CA MET A 40 -39.58 -15.56 17.05
C MET A 40 -40.04 -15.58 18.50
N LEU A 41 -39.35 -14.88 19.40
CA LEU A 41 -39.77 -14.77 20.81
C LEU A 41 -41.12 -14.07 20.95
N GLY A 42 -41.36 -13.02 20.15
CA GLY A 42 -42.65 -12.34 20.07
C GLY A 42 -43.78 -13.26 19.63
N SER A 43 -43.54 -14.06 18.58
CA SER A 43 -44.50 -15.06 18.07
C SER A 43 -44.79 -16.15 19.10
N ILE A 44 -43.77 -16.67 19.79
CA ILE A 44 -43.94 -17.66 20.87
C ILE A 44 -44.76 -17.06 22.04
N ARG A 45 -44.57 -15.76 22.33
CA ARG A 45 -45.31 -15.08 23.40
C ARG A 45 -46.77 -14.82 23.05
N HIS A 46 -47.09 -14.53 21.79
CA HIS A 46 -48.45 -14.16 21.35
C HIS A 46 -49.29 -15.36 20.95
N ASN A 47 -48.69 -16.39 20.35
CA ASN A 47 -49.37 -17.62 20.01
C ASN A 47 -49.25 -18.57 21.21
N GLY A 48 -50.24 -18.52 22.10
CA GLY A 48 -50.31 -19.40 23.28
C GLY A 48 -50.18 -20.90 22.93
N PRO A 49 -49.98 -21.77 23.94
CA PRO A 49 -49.48 -23.15 23.79
C PRO A 49 -50.43 -24.16 23.08
N GLN A 50 -51.37 -23.72 22.24
CA GLN A 50 -52.35 -24.57 21.57
C GLN A 50 -51.85 -25.25 20.27
N LEU A 51 -50.60 -25.03 19.87
CA LEU A 51 -49.99 -25.76 18.76
C LEU A 51 -49.54 -27.14 19.27
N TYR A 52 -50.30 -28.19 18.93
CA TYR A 52 -49.93 -29.61 19.10
C TYR A 52 -48.76 -29.98 18.18
N LEU A 53 -47.59 -29.43 18.46
CA LEU A 53 -46.34 -29.74 17.79
C LEU A 53 -45.76 -31.02 18.39
N SER A 54 -45.20 -31.88 17.54
CA SER A 54 -44.41 -33.02 17.99
C SER A 54 -43.26 -32.55 18.89
N ALA A 55 -42.80 -33.41 19.82
CA ALA A 55 -41.66 -33.09 20.70
C ALA A 55 -40.40 -32.64 19.93
N THR A 56 -40.20 -33.18 18.72
CA THR A 56 -39.14 -32.78 17.79
C THR A 56 -39.30 -31.36 17.27
N SER A 57 -40.52 -30.95 16.96
CA SER A 57 -40.83 -29.59 16.51
C SER A 57 -40.67 -28.58 17.64
N TRP A 58 -41.00 -28.95 18.88
CA TRP A 58 -40.72 -28.13 20.06
C TRP A 58 -39.23 -27.91 20.30
N LEU A 59 -38.42 -28.96 20.14
CA LEU A 59 -36.97 -28.84 20.24
C LEU A 59 -36.41 -27.88 19.16
N LEU A 60 -36.91 -27.98 17.93
CA LEU A 60 -36.52 -27.08 16.84
C LEU A 60 -36.92 -25.62 17.14
N VAL A 61 -38.13 -25.37 17.61
CA VAL A 61 -38.60 -24.02 18.00
C VAL A 61 -37.77 -23.43 19.15
N LEU A 62 -37.27 -24.26 20.07
CA LEU A 62 -36.40 -23.83 21.16
C LEU A 62 -34.95 -23.58 20.73
N LEU A 63 -34.42 -24.38 19.80
CA LEU A 63 -33.02 -24.30 19.36
C LEU A 63 -32.79 -23.27 18.24
N LEU A 64 -33.75 -23.11 17.33
CA LEU A 64 -33.64 -22.23 16.17
C LEU A 64 -33.36 -20.75 16.53
N PRO A 65 -33.95 -20.17 17.60
CA PRO A 65 -33.65 -18.80 18.02
C PRO A 65 -32.19 -18.59 18.44
N TRP A 66 -31.49 -19.67 18.82
CA TRP A 66 -30.09 -19.64 19.25
C TRP A 66 -29.10 -19.94 18.15
N ALA A 67 -29.52 -20.59 17.06
CA ALA A 67 -28.65 -20.91 15.93
C ALA A 67 -28.01 -19.65 15.32
N MET A 68 -28.81 -18.61 15.06
CA MET A 68 -28.34 -17.34 14.48
C MET A 68 -27.39 -16.54 15.41
N PRO A 69 -27.68 -16.36 16.72
CA PRO A 69 -26.74 -15.76 17.67
C PRO A 69 -25.42 -16.50 17.77
N VAL A 70 -25.46 -17.84 17.86
CA VAL A 70 -24.24 -18.66 18.02
C VAL A 70 -23.36 -18.52 16.79
N GLN A 71 -23.93 -18.63 15.59
CA GLN A 71 -23.20 -18.41 14.34
C GLN A 71 -22.59 -17.00 14.26
N THR A 72 -23.38 -15.98 14.59
CA THR A 72 -22.91 -14.60 14.57
C THR A 72 -21.74 -14.44 15.53
N ALA A 73 -21.84 -14.98 16.74
CA ALA A 73 -20.74 -14.99 17.71
C ALA A 73 -19.50 -15.72 17.17
N VAL A 74 -19.64 -16.88 16.52
CA VAL A 74 -18.53 -17.61 15.89
C VAL A 74 -17.80 -16.72 14.88
N PHE A 75 -18.52 -16.01 14.00
CA PHE A 75 -17.91 -15.09 13.04
C PHE A 75 -17.20 -13.92 13.72
N GLY A 76 -17.82 -13.31 14.73
CA GLY A 76 -17.22 -12.20 15.49
C GLY A 76 -15.94 -12.63 16.21
N ILE A 77 -15.95 -13.81 16.85
CA ILE A 77 -14.79 -14.35 17.56
C ILE A 77 -13.69 -14.77 16.55
N ALA A 78 -14.05 -15.40 15.44
CA ALA A 78 -13.10 -15.75 14.37
C ALA A 78 -12.42 -14.52 13.79
N TRP A 79 -13.19 -13.48 13.44
CA TRP A 79 -12.66 -12.21 13.00
C TRP A 79 -11.71 -11.62 14.05
N TRP A 80 -12.17 -11.47 15.29
CA TRP A 80 -11.39 -10.84 16.36
C TRP A 80 -10.10 -11.59 16.68
N THR A 81 -10.15 -12.93 16.76
CA THR A 81 -8.98 -13.74 17.09
C THR A 81 -7.94 -13.74 15.98
N VAL A 82 -8.36 -13.73 14.71
CA VAL A 82 -7.45 -13.58 13.56
C VAL A 82 -6.86 -12.17 13.52
N PHE A 83 -7.68 -11.13 13.74
CA PHE A 83 -7.23 -9.74 13.78
C PHE A 83 -6.23 -9.47 14.91
N ARG A 84 -6.44 -10.09 16.08
CA ARG A 84 -5.53 -10.03 17.24
C ARG A 84 -4.37 -11.03 17.17
N GLU A 85 -4.24 -11.77 16.07
CA GLU A 85 -3.19 -12.78 15.86
C GLU A 85 -3.07 -13.79 17.02
N LYS A 86 -4.19 -14.13 17.67
CA LYS A 86 -4.20 -15.07 18.81
C LYS A 86 -3.93 -16.50 18.33
N ARG A 87 -3.33 -17.34 19.20
CA ARG A 87 -3.16 -18.78 18.94
C ARG A 87 -4.48 -19.50 18.62
N SER A 88 -5.59 -19.03 19.19
CA SER A 88 -6.94 -19.56 18.95
C SER A 88 -7.53 -19.21 17.58
N SER A 89 -6.89 -18.32 16.80
CA SER A 89 -7.38 -17.89 15.47
C SER A 89 -7.58 -19.05 14.50
N ARG A 90 -6.78 -20.11 14.60
CA ARG A 90 -6.93 -21.31 13.78
C ARG A 90 -8.25 -22.03 14.07
N ALA A 91 -8.54 -22.29 15.34
CA ALA A 91 -9.74 -23.01 15.74
C ALA A 91 -11.01 -22.24 15.36
N TRP A 92 -11.05 -20.93 15.66
CA TRP A 92 -12.20 -20.10 15.34
C TRP A 92 -12.35 -19.83 13.84
N GLY A 93 -11.24 -19.68 13.10
CA GLY A 93 -11.27 -19.58 11.65
C GLY A 93 -11.82 -20.85 10.98
N ILE A 94 -11.45 -22.04 11.47
CA ILE A 94 -12.03 -23.31 11.02
C ILE A 94 -13.52 -23.37 11.38
N ALA A 95 -13.91 -23.04 12.61
CA ALA A 95 -15.30 -23.06 13.05
C ALA A 95 -16.18 -22.16 12.16
N ALA A 96 -15.77 -20.91 11.92
CA ALA A 96 -16.48 -19.99 11.03
C ALA A 96 -16.58 -20.52 9.59
N SER A 97 -15.52 -21.17 9.10
CA SER A 97 -15.50 -21.77 7.76
C SER A 97 -16.47 -22.96 7.66
N VAL A 98 -16.56 -23.80 8.70
CA VAL A 98 -17.52 -24.91 8.79
C VAL A 98 -18.96 -24.39 8.81
N VAL A 99 -19.23 -23.26 9.47
CA VAL A 99 -20.56 -22.64 9.45
C VAL A 99 -20.99 -22.29 8.03
N PHE A 100 -20.08 -21.76 7.19
CA PHE A 100 -20.41 -21.51 5.77
C PHE A 100 -20.74 -22.79 4.99
N ILE A 101 -19.99 -23.88 5.24
CA ILE A 101 -20.27 -25.19 4.63
C ILE A 101 -21.62 -25.72 5.10
N ALA A 102 -21.94 -25.60 6.40
CA ALA A 102 -23.21 -26.04 6.95
C ALA A 102 -24.40 -25.30 6.32
N TRP A 103 -24.27 -23.99 6.06
CA TRP A 103 -25.30 -23.23 5.34
C TRP A 103 -25.53 -23.71 3.93
N PHE A 104 -24.47 -24.10 3.22
CA PHE A 104 -24.63 -24.71 1.90
C PHE A 104 -25.35 -26.06 1.95
N LEU A 105 -25.11 -26.86 2.99
CA LEU A 105 -25.71 -28.19 3.13
C LEU A 105 -27.15 -28.15 3.68
N LEU A 106 -27.53 -27.09 4.38
CA LEU A 106 -28.85 -26.99 5.04
C LEU A 106 -30.04 -27.18 4.08
N PRO A 107 -30.08 -26.57 2.88
CA PRO A 107 -31.18 -26.77 1.91
C PRO A 107 -31.23 -28.18 1.29
N ILE A 108 -30.16 -28.96 1.40
CA ILE A 108 -30.16 -30.39 1.01
C ILE A 108 -30.95 -31.19 2.05
N LEU A 109 -30.82 -30.84 3.32
CA LEU A 109 -31.41 -31.53 4.45
C LEU A 109 -32.86 -31.09 4.73
N ILE A 110 -33.19 -29.83 4.43
CA ILE A 110 -34.49 -29.22 4.74
C ILE A 110 -35.12 -28.67 3.45
N PRO A 111 -36.20 -29.28 2.92
CA PRO A 111 -36.92 -28.74 1.78
C PRO A 111 -37.53 -27.35 2.10
N PRO A 112 -37.66 -26.45 1.11
CA PRO A 112 -37.57 -26.67 -0.34
C PRO A 112 -36.17 -26.53 -0.95
N HIS A 113 -35.84 -27.41 -1.90
CA HIS A 113 -34.51 -27.51 -2.54
C HIS A 113 -34.19 -26.42 -3.59
N HIS A 114 -34.99 -25.37 -3.73
CA HIS A 114 -34.89 -24.39 -4.83
C HIS A 114 -33.85 -23.26 -4.63
N PHE A 115 -32.91 -23.39 -3.71
CA PHE A 115 -32.04 -22.28 -3.28
C PHE A 115 -30.57 -22.35 -3.74
N PHE A 116 -30.19 -23.26 -4.65
CA PHE A 116 -28.78 -23.58 -4.89
C PHE A 116 -27.86 -22.49 -5.48
N SER A 117 -28.38 -21.52 -6.24
CA SER A 117 -27.50 -20.64 -7.05
C SER A 117 -26.62 -19.68 -6.23
N GLY A 118 -27.02 -19.32 -5.00
CA GLY A 118 -26.26 -18.41 -4.13
C GLY A 118 -25.28 -19.09 -3.17
N PHE A 119 -25.49 -20.36 -2.83
CA PHE A 119 -24.74 -21.01 -1.74
C PHE A 119 -23.39 -21.61 -2.18
N VAL A 120 -23.17 -21.81 -3.49
CA VAL A 120 -21.90 -22.34 -4.01
C VAL A 120 -20.71 -21.48 -3.59
N LEU A 121 -20.90 -20.15 -3.53
CA LEU A 121 -19.87 -19.23 -3.04
C LEU A 121 -19.57 -19.45 -1.56
N LEU A 122 -20.59 -19.69 -0.73
CA LEU A 122 -20.42 -19.98 0.70
C LEU A 122 -19.65 -21.29 0.90
N LEU A 123 -19.94 -22.31 0.10
CA LEU A 123 -19.18 -23.56 0.10
C LEU A 123 -17.71 -23.31 -0.25
N ALA A 124 -17.44 -22.57 -1.32
CA ALA A 124 -16.09 -22.25 -1.75
C ALA A 124 -15.32 -21.49 -0.67
N VAL A 125 -15.93 -20.45 -0.08
CA VAL A 125 -15.34 -19.69 1.05
C VAL A 125 -15.08 -20.59 2.25
N GLY A 126 -16.01 -21.49 2.58
CA GLY A 126 -15.87 -22.46 3.66
C GLY A 126 -14.72 -23.43 3.44
N ILE A 127 -14.61 -24.04 2.25
CA ILE A 127 -13.51 -24.97 1.91
C ILE A 127 -12.16 -24.24 1.96
N VAL A 128 -12.06 -23.08 1.31
CA VAL A 128 -10.85 -22.26 1.29
C VAL A 128 -10.46 -21.85 2.71
N GLY A 129 -11.43 -21.52 3.56
CA GLY A 129 -11.22 -21.19 4.95
C GLY A 129 -10.69 -22.34 5.78
N VAL A 130 -11.27 -23.54 5.68
CA VAL A 130 -10.77 -24.74 6.36
C VAL A 130 -9.32 -25.02 5.94
N ILE A 131 -9.01 -24.99 4.65
CA ILE A 131 -7.64 -25.21 4.14
C ILE A 131 -6.68 -24.15 4.70
N ALA A 132 -7.05 -22.87 4.60
CA ALA A 132 -6.20 -21.76 5.03
C ALA A 132 -5.88 -21.82 6.54
N PHE A 133 -6.87 -22.12 7.40
CA PHE A 133 -6.68 -22.15 8.85
C PHE A 133 -6.12 -23.48 9.39
N SER A 134 -6.27 -24.58 8.65
CA SER A 134 -5.66 -25.87 8.96
C SER A 134 -4.16 -25.87 8.71
N TRP A 135 -3.68 -25.06 7.77
CA TRP A 135 -2.25 -25.01 7.43
C TRP A 135 -1.36 -24.63 8.63
N PRO A 136 -0.28 -25.35 8.93
CA PRO A 136 0.69 -24.96 9.95
C PRO A 136 1.63 -23.88 9.41
N ALA A 137 1.10 -22.68 9.15
CA ALA A 137 1.94 -21.52 8.91
C ALA A 137 2.32 -20.95 10.27
N GLU A 138 3.57 -21.17 10.70
CA GLU A 138 4.18 -20.29 11.70
C GLU A 138 3.96 -18.86 11.23
N LEU A 139 3.42 -18.02 12.12
CA LEU A 139 3.22 -16.61 11.81
C LEU A 139 4.58 -16.07 11.39
N PRO A 140 4.75 -15.55 10.15
CA PRO A 140 5.98 -14.86 9.81
C PRO A 140 6.21 -13.83 10.90
N VAL A 141 7.41 -13.87 11.51
CA VAL A 141 7.89 -12.97 12.56
C VAL A 141 7.13 -11.67 12.41
N SER A 142 6.25 -11.39 13.38
CA SER A 142 5.33 -10.27 13.39
C SER A 142 5.96 -9.10 12.67
N ARG A 143 5.33 -8.60 11.59
CA ARG A 143 5.66 -7.27 11.09
C ARG A 143 5.75 -6.38 12.32
N SER A 144 6.91 -5.73 12.51
CA SER A 144 7.17 -4.99 13.73
C SER A 144 5.94 -4.16 14.08
N PRO A 145 5.43 -4.21 15.33
CA PRO A 145 4.38 -3.32 15.83
C PRO A 145 4.61 -1.85 15.44
N ASP A 146 5.86 -1.45 15.15
CA ASP A 146 6.26 -0.13 14.67
C ASP A 146 5.64 0.26 13.32
N GLN A 147 5.28 -0.67 12.43
CA GLN A 147 4.67 -0.31 11.13
C GLN A 147 3.28 0.34 11.28
N LEU A 148 2.64 0.17 12.44
CA LEU A 148 1.35 0.80 12.77
C LEU A 148 1.46 1.79 13.95
N ALA A 149 2.64 1.95 14.55
CA ALA A 149 2.87 2.94 15.60
C ALA A 149 2.76 4.33 14.97
N ALA A 150 1.95 5.21 15.58
CA ALA A 150 1.83 6.59 15.13
C ALA A 150 3.22 7.23 15.12
N VAL A 151 3.60 7.88 14.03
CA VAL A 151 4.88 8.57 13.96
C VAL A 151 4.70 9.93 14.61
N SER A 152 5.60 10.29 15.51
CA SER A 152 5.48 11.53 16.26
C SER A 152 5.34 12.75 15.31
N GLY A 153 4.34 13.58 15.59
CA GLY A 153 4.05 14.80 14.84
C GLY A 153 3.43 14.62 13.45
N ASP A 154 3.11 13.40 13.02
CA ASP A 154 2.61 13.14 11.65
C ASP A 154 1.13 13.51 11.43
N GLY A 155 0.45 13.95 12.49
CA GLY A 155 -0.96 14.37 12.46
C GLY A 155 -1.96 13.22 12.47
N THR A 156 -1.51 11.96 12.53
CA THR A 156 -2.37 10.79 12.55
C THR A 156 -2.48 10.20 13.96
N SER A 157 -3.57 9.50 14.23
CA SER A 157 -3.73 8.76 15.49
C SER A 157 -3.77 7.26 15.24
N SER A 158 -3.14 6.49 16.14
CA SER A 158 -3.13 5.03 16.06
C SER A 158 -4.54 4.43 16.17
N PHE A 159 -5.43 5.11 16.90
CA PHE A 159 -6.84 4.75 17.00
C PHE A 159 -7.56 4.95 15.66
N ILE A 160 -7.46 6.14 15.06
CA ILE A 160 -8.08 6.41 13.74
C ILE A 160 -7.52 5.46 12.69
N ASN A 161 -6.20 5.26 12.63
CA ASN A 161 -5.58 4.35 11.64
C ASN A 161 -6.10 2.91 11.75
N LYS A 162 -6.53 2.46 12.93
CA LYS A 162 -7.09 1.11 13.16
C LYS A 162 -8.60 1.05 12.96
N ALA A 163 -9.33 2.08 13.42
CA ALA A 163 -10.79 2.11 13.39
C ALA A 163 -11.33 2.52 12.01
N LEU A 164 -10.62 3.40 11.30
CA LEU A 164 -11.09 4.02 10.07
C LEU A 164 -11.33 3.02 8.93
N PRO A 165 -10.48 2.00 8.67
CA PRO A 165 -10.79 1.01 7.63
C PRO A 165 -12.11 0.29 7.86
N LEU A 166 -12.43 -0.04 9.12
CA LEU A 166 -13.71 -0.65 9.49
C LEU A 166 -14.87 0.34 9.28
N PHE A 167 -14.68 1.60 9.70
CA PHE A 167 -15.68 2.64 9.53
C PHE A 167 -15.95 2.93 8.06
N MET A 168 -14.90 3.01 7.22
CA MET A 168 -15.01 3.16 5.77
C MET A 168 -15.81 2.01 5.16
N LEU A 169 -15.50 0.76 5.53
CA LEU A 169 -16.24 -0.41 5.05
C LEU A 169 -17.74 -0.30 5.38
N LEU A 170 -18.08 0.10 6.60
CA LEU A 170 -19.47 0.30 7.03
C LEU A 170 -20.15 1.43 6.26
N ILE A 171 -19.47 2.56 6.02
CA ILE A 171 -20.01 3.67 5.23
C ILE A 171 -20.28 3.22 3.80
N TYR A 172 -19.32 2.59 3.12
CA TYR A 172 -19.51 2.12 1.75
C TYR A 172 -20.62 1.07 1.65
N PHE A 173 -20.71 0.16 2.62
CA PHE A 173 -21.79 -0.81 2.69
C PHE A 173 -23.16 -0.14 2.84
N ARG A 174 -23.26 0.86 3.74
CA ARG A 174 -24.49 1.62 3.93
C ARG A 174 -24.86 2.43 2.70
N ALA A 175 -23.88 3.05 2.04
CA ALA A 175 -24.07 3.78 0.79
C ALA A 175 -24.54 2.87 -0.34
N TYR A 176 -24.00 1.65 -0.45
CA TYR A 176 -24.44 0.66 -1.41
C TYR A 176 -25.88 0.18 -1.12
N SER A 177 -26.22 -0.05 0.15
CA SER A 177 -27.59 -0.40 0.55
C SER A 177 -28.58 0.72 0.26
N TRP A 178 -28.19 1.98 0.51
CA TRP A 178 -28.97 3.15 0.11
C TRP A 178 -29.17 3.19 -1.40
N TRP A 179 -28.11 2.94 -2.18
CA TRP A 179 -28.17 2.94 -3.63
C TRP A 179 -29.16 1.90 -4.16
N LEU A 180 -29.14 0.67 -3.63
CA LEU A 180 -30.13 -0.36 -4.00
C LEU A 180 -31.57 0.08 -3.69
N GLY A 181 -31.80 0.70 -2.53
CA GLY A 181 -33.11 1.25 -2.18
C GLY A 181 -33.53 2.41 -3.09
N TRP A 182 -32.58 3.26 -3.46
CA TRP A 182 -32.80 4.38 -4.37
C TRP A 182 -33.12 3.91 -5.80
N LEU A 183 -32.47 2.84 -6.30
CA LEU A 183 -32.85 2.21 -7.57
C LEU A 183 -34.31 1.77 -7.55
N GLY A 184 -34.73 1.07 -6.49
CA GLY A 184 -36.12 0.63 -6.34
C GLY A 184 -37.11 1.79 -6.28
N ALA A 185 -36.77 2.88 -5.56
CA ALA A 185 -37.62 4.07 -5.46
C ALA A 185 -37.77 4.84 -6.78
N ASN A 186 -36.84 4.66 -7.73
CA ASN A 186 -36.86 5.28 -9.06
C ASN A 186 -37.26 4.27 -10.15
N GLU A 187 -37.84 3.13 -9.78
CA GLU A 187 -38.30 2.08 -10.71
C GLU A 187 -37.17 1.51 -11.61
N LEU A 188 -35.93 1.60 -11.16
CA LEU A 188 -34.76 1.05 -11.85
C LEU A 188 -34.50 -0.39 -11.40
N SER A 189 -34.11 -1.25 -12.35
CA SER A 189 -33.77 -2.64 -12.04
C SER A 189 -32.51 -2.73 -11.17
N SER A 190 -32.62 -3.45 -10.04
CA SER A 190 -31.44 -3.80 -9.24
C SER A 190 -30.57 -4.78 -10.01
N PRO A 191 -29.24 -4.57 -10.11
CA PRO A 191 -28.38 -5.52 -10.77
C PRO A 191 -28.29 -6.82 -9.99
N ASP A 192 -28.08 -7.94 -10.70
CA ASP A 192 -27.69 -9.18 -10.04
C ASP A 192 -26.29 -9.08 -9.43
N PHE A 193 -25.85 -10.13 -8.75
CA PHE A 193 -24.55 -10.14 -8.07
C PHE A 193 -23.36 -9.86 -9.01
N ILE A 194 -23.38 -10.43 -10.22
CA ILE A 194 -22.27 -10.31 -11.17
C ILE A 194 -22.23 -8.89 -11.74
N HIS A 195 -23.36 -8.41 -12.25
CA HIS A 195 -23.49 -7.06 -12.80
C HIS A 195 -23.22 -6.00 -11.73
N GLY A 196 -23.69 -6.19 -10.50
CA GLY A 196 -23.42 -5.30 -9.37
C GLY A 196 -21.93 -5.25 -9.02
N THR A 197 -21.26 -6.40 -8.99
CA THR A 197 -19.81 -6.48 -8.75
C THR A 197 -19.02 -5.79 -9.85
N VAL A 198 -19.33 -6.06 -11.12
CA VAL A 198 -18.69 -5.40 -12.28
C VAL A 198 -18.90 -3.89 -12.23
N THR A 199 -20.13 -3.45 -11.96
CA THR A 199 -20.47 -2.02 -11.83
C THR A 199 -19.66 -1.37 -10.71
N LEU A 200 -19.57 -1.99 -9.53
CA LEU A 200 -18.78 -1.51 -8.41
C LEU A 200 -17.28 -1.41 -8.75
N THR A 201 -16.73 -2.41 -9.42
CA THR A 201 -15.32 -2.39 -9.84
C THR A 201 -15.05 -1.25 -10.82
N LEU A 202 -15.91 -1.08 -11.83
CA LEU A 202 -15.76 -0.01 -12.82
C LEU A 202 -15.92 1.38 -12.20
N VAL A 203 -16.91 1.57 -11.32
CA VAL A 203 -17.10 2.82 -10.57
C VAL A 203 -15.92 3.09 -9.65
N GLY A 204 -15.38 2.06 -8.98
CA GLY A 204 -14.19 2.18 -8.13
C GLY A 204 -12.95 2.62 -8.92
N LEU A 205 -12.71 2.03 -10.09
CA LEU A 205 -11.62 2.43 -10.98
C LEU A 205 -11.80 3.86 -11.50
N LEU A 206 -13.02 4.24 -11.89
CA LEU A 206 -13.33 5.60 -12.35
C LEU A 206 -13.12 6.63 -11.24
N LEU A 207 -13.56 6.32 -10.02
CA LEU A 207 -13.41 7.17 -8.84
C LEU A 207 -11.94 7.41 -8.50
N VAL A 208 -11.13 6.36 -8.46
CA VAL A 208 -9.68 6.48 -8.22
C VAL A 208 -9.02 7.24 -9.37
N SER A 209 -9.38 6.95 -10.62
CA SER A 209 -8.85 7.67 -11.79
C SER A 209 -9.15 9.17 -11.71
N THR A 210 -10.38 9.53 -11.32
CA THR A 210 -10.82 10.93 -11.20
C THR A 210 -10.06 11.66 -10.10
N HIS A 211 -9.83 10.98 -8.97
CA HIS A 211 -9.03 11.50 -7.86
C HIS A 211 -7.58 11.79 -8.26
N GLU A 212 -6.89 10.78 -8.81
CA GLU A 212 -5.50 10.87 -9.23
C GLU A 212 -5.32 11.85 -10.40
N PHE A 213 -6.31 11.91 -11.30
CA PHE A 213 -6.37 12.93 -12.34
C PHE A 213 -6.40 14.33 -11.74
N GLY A 214 -7.05 14.54 -10.59
CA GLY A 214 -7.08 15.85 -9.96
C GLY A 214 -5.71 16.35 -9.51
N HIS A 215 -4.94 15.50 -8.82
CA HIS A 215 -3.54 15.82 -8.49
C HIS A 215 -2.71 16.10 -9.74
N THR A 216 -2.88 15.25 -10.76
CA THR A 216 -2.16 15.37 -12.03
C THR A 216 -2.48 16.69 -12.73
N PHE A 217 -3.76 16.99 -12.89
CA PHE A 217 -4.25 18.17 -13.60
C PHE A 217 -3.76 19.46 -12.94
N VAL A 218 -3.97 19.62 -11.64
CA VAL A 218 -3.53 20.81 -10.91
C VAL A 218 -2.00 20.90 -10.87
N GLY A 219 -1.29 19.80 -10.66
CA GLY A 219 0.17 19.82 -10.69
C GLY A 219 0.72 20.23 -12.06
N LEU A 220 0.15 19.74 -13.17
CA LEU A 220 0.56 20.14 -14.52
C LEU A 220 0.28 21.64 -14.76
N LEU A 221 -0.87 22.15 -14.33
CA LEU A 221 -1.19 23.58 -14.40
C LEU A 221 -0.19 24.44 -13.60
N LEU A 222 0.35 23.91 -12.50
CA LEU A 222 1.36 24.56 -11.66
C LEU A 222 2.80 24.33 -12.16
N GLY A 223 2.98 23.80 -13.37
CA GLY A 223 4.30 23.60 -13.99
C GLY A 223 5.10 22.42 -13.40
N MET A 224 4.44 21.50 -12.69
CA MET A 224 5.04 20.24 -12.23
C MET A 224 5.08 19.22 -13.38
N LYS A 225 5.86 18.14 -13.21
CA LYS A 225 5.97 17.06 -14.21
C LYS A 225 5.44 15.75 -13.66
N LEU A 226 4.60 15.08 -14.45
CA LEU A 226 4.10 13.75 -14.16
C LEU A 226 5.20 12.70 -14.40
N ARG A 227 5.45 11.87 -13.39
CA ARG A 227 6.45 10.78 -13.39
C ARG A 227 5.82 9.41 -13.17
N ALA A 228 4.66 9.35 -12.52
CA ALA A 228 3.94 8.11 -12.30
C ALA A 228 2.44 8.38 -12.24
N PHE A 229 1.66 7.47 -12.79
CA PHE A 229 0.21 7.47 -12.69
C PHE A 229 -0.23 6.01 -12.53
N ALA A 230 -0.91 5.70 -11.44
CA ALA A 230 -1.35 4.35 -11.14
C ALA A 230 -2.81 4.36 -10.68
N VAL A 231 -3.61 3.44 -11.26
CA VAL A 231 -5.02 3.22 -10.92
C VAL A 231 -5.25 1.72 -10.83
N GLY A 232 -5.36 1.22 -9.60
CA GLY A 232 -5.52 -0.21 -9.33
C GLY A 232 -4.44 -1.04 -10.04
N PRO A 233 -4.81 -2.00 -10.91
CA PRO A 233 -3.84 -2.88 -11.57
C PRO A 233 -3.03 -2.18 -12.68
N PHE A 234 -3.42 -0.98 -13.13
CA PHE A 234 -2.76 -0.28 -14.22
C PHE A 234 -1.75 0.72 -13.68
N GLN A 235 -0.46 0.53 -14.00
CA GLN A 235 0.61 1.40 -13.51
C GLN A 235 1.47 1.90 -14.66
N TRP A 236 1.54 3.22 -14.82
CA TRP A 236 2.46 3.91 -15.71
C TRP A 236 3.50 4.64 -14.87
N ARG A 237 4.78 4.37 -15.08
CA ARG A 237 5.85 5.05 -14.33
C ARG A 237 7.05 5.32 -15.23
N ILE A 238 7.71 6.44 -15.02
CA ILE A 238 8.97 6.76 -15.68
C ILE A 238 10.11 6.09 -14.93
N ARG A 239 10.77 5.13 -15.58
CA ARG A 239 12.02 4.51 -15.14
C ARG A 239 13.11 4.86 -16.14
N GLU A 240 14.27 5.28 -15.66
CA GLU A 240 15.42 5.63 -16.53
C GLU A 240 15.06 6.62 -17.65
N GLY A 241 14.11 7.53 -17.39
CA GLY A 241 13.64 8.51 -18.37
C GLY A 241 12.59 8.03 -19.38
N LYS A 242 12.16 6.76 -19.34
CA LYS A 242 11.16 6.20 -20.26
C LYS A 242 9.89 5.78 -19.52
N TRP A 243 8.74 5.95 -20.16
CA TRP A 243 7.46 5.45 -19.64
C TRP A 243 7.40 3.93 -19.75
N GLU A 244 7.19 3.27 -18.61
CA GLU A 244 6.89 1.85 -18.54
C GLU A 244 5.45 1.64 -18.08
N PHE A 245 4.75 0.75 -18.77
CA PHE A 245 3.46 0.22 -18.33
C PHE A 245 3.67 -1.13 -17.61
N ARG A 246 3.02 -1.31 -16.48
CA ARG A 246 2.97 -2.56 -15.73
C ARG A 246 1.54 -2.87 -15.31
N PHE A 247 1.16 -4.13 -15.50
CA PHE A 247 -0.12 -4.65 -15.05
C PHE A 247 0.07 -5.54 -13.83
N GLU A 248 -0.48 -5.13 -12.69
CA GLU A 248 -0.38 -5.86 -11.42
C GLU A 248 -1.71 -6.52 -11.05
N LEU A 249 -1.92 -7.77 -11.49
CA LEU A 249 -3.16 -8.52 -11.26
C LEU A 249 -3.55 -8.60 -9.77
N ARG A 250 -2.58 -8.57 -8.85
CA ARG A 250 -2.83 -8.57 -7.40
C ARG A 250 -3.61 -7.34 -6.91
N GLN A 251 -3.61 -6.25 -7.67
CA GLN A 251 -4.29 -5.01 -7.35
C GLN A 251 -5.65 -4.88 -8.06
N ILE A 252 -6.13 -5.92 -8.75
CA ILE A 252 -7.41 -5.86 -9.49
C ILE A 252 -8.62 -5.61 -8.57
N LEU A 253 -8.54 -6.06 -7.32
CA LEU A 253 -9.55 -5.80 -6.27
C LEU A 253 -9.12 -4.70 -5.30
N ALA A 254 -7.91 -4.13 -5.48
CA ALA A 254 -7.44 -3.02 -4.67
C ALA A 254 -7.74 -1.72 -5.41
N THR A 255 -8.75 -0.97 -4.95
CA THR A 255 -9.08 0.37 -5.46
C THR A 255 -8.14 1.42 -4.84
N SER A 256 -6.83 1.28 -5.07
CA SER A 256 -5.82 2.27 -4.68
C SER A 256 -5.29 2.98 -5.92
N GLY A 257 -5.02 4.27 -5.79
CA GLY A 257 -4.31 5.07 -6.78
C GLY A 257 -2.96 5.52 -6.25
N ALA A 258 -2.10 6.00 -7.15
CA ALA A 258 -0.96 6.83 -6.79
C ALA A 258 -0.50 7.68 -7.98
N THR A 259 -0.34 8.98 -7.75
CA THR A 259 0.28 9.91 -8.68
C THR A 259 1.66 10.32 -8.20
N GLY A 260 2.67 10.17 -9.05
CA GLY A 260 3.99 10.74 -8.84
C GLY A 260 4.12 12.01 -9.66
N ILE A 261 3.72 13.16 -9.10
CA ILE A 261 3.92 14.47 -9.71
C ILE A 261 4.98 15.23 -8.93
N VAL A 262 5.98 15.77 -9.62
CA VAL A 262 7.15 16.38 -8.99
C VAL A 262 7.35 17.81 -9.47
N PRO A 263 7.78 18.74 -8.58
CA PRO A 263 8.15 20.09 -9.00
C PRO A 263 9.25 20.10 -10.06
N THR A 264 9.41 21.25 -10.72
CA THR A 264 10.45 21.49 -11.73
C THR A 264 11.56 22.41 -11.27
N SER A 265 11.50 22.91 -10.01
CA SER A 265 12.49 23.82 -9.43
C SER A 265 12.85 23.42 -7.99
N ARG A 266 14.03 23.88 -7.54
CA ARG A 266 14.49 23.73 -6.14
C ARG A 266 13.59 24.49 -5.17
N GLN A 267 13.26 25.73 -5.51
CA GLN A 267 12.37 26.57 -4.72
C GLN A 267 10.98 26.46 -5.32
N PHE A 268 10.18 25.55 -4.78
CA PHE A 268 8.78 25.39 -5.18
C PHE A 268 7.86 25.88 -4.06
N PRO A 269 6.84 26.72 -4.35
CA PRO A 269 5.97 27.24 -3.31
C PRO A 269 5.19 26.15 -2.57
N ASN A 270 5.16 26.21 -1.24
CA ASN A 270 4.35 25.29 -0.43
C ASN A 270 2.85 25.40 -0.77
N SER A 271 2.37 26.58 -1.17
CA SER A 271 0.99 26.78 -1.62
C SER A 271 0.67 26.00 -2.89
N ALA A 272 1.63 25.86 -3.81
CA ALA A 272 1.47 25.08 -5.03
C ALA A 272 1.46 23.57 -4.71
N LEU A 273 2.35 23.11 -3.84
CA LEU A 273 2.33 21.72 -3.35
C LEU A 273 1.02 21.39 -2.64
N LEU A 274 0.56 22.28 -1.76
CA LEU A 274 -0.72 22.15 -1.06
C LEU A 274 -1.90 22.11 -2.04
N SER A 275 -1.92 22.99 -3.04
CA SER A 275 -2.97 23.02 -4.06
C SER A 275 -3.03 21.71 -4.84
N MET A 276 -1.87 21.13 -5.18
CA MET A 276 -1.79 19.82 -5.84
C MET A 276 -2.36 18.70 -4.96
N VAL A 277 -2.01 18.65 -3.67
CA VAL A 277 -2.54 17.62 -2.75
C VAL A 277 -4.05 17.80 -2.52
N VAL A 278 -4.55 19.02 -2.40
CA VAL A 278 -5.98 19.27 -2.19
C VAL A 278 -6.81 18.91 -3.44
N ALA A 279 -6.21 18.95 -4.63
CA ALA A 279 -6.91 18.79 -5.90
C ALA A 279 -7.67 17.45 -6.03
N GLY A 280 -7.09 16.33 -5.60
CA GLY A 280 -7.74 15.02 -5.69
C GLY A 280 -9.03 14.95 -4.87
N VAL A 281 -9.03 15.53 -3.66
CA VAL A 281 -10.21 15.63 -2.80
C VAL A 281 -11.27 16.53 -3.43
N VAL A 282 -10.87 17.72 -3.91
CA VAL A 282 -11.80 18.71 -4.49
C VAL A 282 -12.44 18.19 -5.77
N ILE A 283 -11.69 17.52 -6.65
CA ILE A 283 -12.22 16.98 -7.90
C ILE A 283 -13.20 15.84 -7.65
N ASN A 284 -12.95 14.97 -6.68
CA ASN A 284 -13.95 13.98 -6.28
C ASN A 284 -15.20 14.63 -5.70
N ALA A 285 -15.06 15.63 -4.81
CA ALA A 285 -16.21 16.34 -4.27
C ALA A 285 -17.06 16.99 -5.37
N PHE A 286 -16.40 17.70 -6.30
CA PHE A 286 -17.05 18.37 -7.42
C PHE A 286 -17.73 17.39 -8.37
N THR A 287 -16.99 16.39 -8.89
CA THR A 287 -17.54 15.40 -9.82
C THR A 287 -18.62 14.54 -9.17
N GLY A 288 -18.51 14.27 -7.86
CA GLY A 288 -19.51 13.56 -7.09
C GLY A 288 -20.83 14.33 -6.99
N ALA A 289 -20.75 15.63 -6.69
CA ALA A 289 -21.92 16.51 -6.64
C ALA A 289 -22.59 16.65 -8.01
N VAL A 290 -21.81 16.85 -9.07
CA VAL A 290 -22.33 16.93 -10.45
C VAL A 290 -22.98 15.62 -10.87
N ALA A 291 -22.37 14.47 -10.58
CA ALA A 291 -22.93 13.17 -10.91
C ALA A 291 -24.25 12.89 -10.18
N LEU A 292 -24.34 13.25 -8.89
CA LEU A 292 -25.62 13.16 -8.17
C LEU A 292 -26.68 14.09 -8.76
N TRP A 293 -26.34 15.35 -9.05
CA TRP A 293 -27.26 16.27 -9.70
C TRP A 293 -27.79 15.71 -11.03
N LEU A 294 -26.90 15.20 -11.88
CA LEU A 294 -27.27 14.53 -13.14
C LEU A 294 -28.07 13.25 -12.93
N ALA A 295 -27.85 12.50 -11.84
CA ALA A 295 -28.69 11.36 -11.50
C ALA A 295 -30.11 11.79 -11.12
N TYR A 296 -30.33 13.02 -10.64
CA TYR A 296 -31.68 13.51 -10.35
C TYR A 296 -32.35 14.21 -11.54
N THR A 297 -31.58 14.78 -12.48
CA THR A 297 -32.13 15.61 -13.58
C THR A 297 -31.93 15.03 -14.97
N GLY A 298 -31.10 13.99 -15.13
CA GLY A 298 -30.55 13.55 -16.41
C GLY A 298 -31.13 12.24 -16.96
N ALA A 299 -30.37 11.64 -17.88
CA ALA A 299 -30.80 10.51 -18.70
C ALA A 299 -31.10 9.24 -17.86
N PRO A 300 -32.27 8.59 -18.06
CA PRO A 300 -32.71 7.44 -17.27
C PRO A 300 -31.73 6.25 -17.30
N GLN A 301 -31.00 6.07 -18.41
CA GLN A 301 -30.16 4.88 -18.61
C GLN A 301 -28.89 4.86 -17.74
N LEU A 302 -28.38 6.05 -17.36
CA LEU A 302 -27.15 6.17 -16.55
C LEU A 302 -27.43 6.55 -15.11
N GLN A 303 -28.70 6.79 -14.78
CA GLN A 303 -29.14 7.35 -13.51
C GLN A 303 -28.61 6.56 -12.30
N GLY A 304 -28.72 5.23 -12.35
CA GLY A 304 -28.22 4.33 -11.31
C GLY A 304 -26.70 4.42 -11.13
N VAL A 305 -25.93 4.38 -12.22
CA VAL A 305 -24.46 4.42 -12.16
C VAL A 305 -23.97 5.79 -11.68
N LEU A 306 -24.60 6.87 -12.13
CA LEU A 306 -24.29 8.24 -11.71
C LEU A 306 -24.58 8.44 -10.21
N ALA A 307 -25.71 7.92 -9.70
CA ALA A 307 -26.02 7.98 -8.28
C ALA A 307 -24.98 7.22 -7.43
N LEU A 308 -24.57 6.03 -7.87
CA LEU A 308 -23.54 5.24 -7.18
C LEU A 308 -22.18 5.95 -7.19
N PHE A 309 -21.71 6.36 -8.36
CA PHE A 309 -20.44 7.08 -8.52
C PHE A 309 -20.45 8.37 -7.70
N GLY A 310 -21.52 9.16 -7.79
CA GLY A 310 -21.63 10.42 -7.09
C GLY A 310 -21.56 10.27 -5.57
N THR A 311 -22.34 9.35 -5.01
CA THR A 311 -22.31 9.04 -3.57
C THR A 311 -20.94 8.53 -3.12
N PHE A 312 -20.33 7.59 -3.85
CA PHE A 312 -19.02 7.03 -3.49
C PHE A 312 -17.90 8.07 -3.61
N SER A 313 -17.98 8.96 -4.60
CA SER A 313 -17.01 10.04 -4.81
C SER A 313 -17.04 11.05 -3.66
N LEU A 314 -18.23 11.47 -3.21
CA LEU A 314 -18.39 12.34 -2.04
C LEU A 314 -17.87 11.69 -0.76
N ILE A 315 -18.17 10.40 -0.54
CA ILE A 315 -17.63 9.64 0.61
C ILE A 315 -16.11 9.62 0.53
N THR A 316 -15.53 9.33 -0.63
CA THR A 316 -14.07 9.29 -0.82
C THR A 316 -13.43 10.64 -0.55
N ALA A 317 -14.03 11.74 -1.01
CA ALA A 317 -13.55 13.08 -0.75
C ALA A 317 -13.55 13.38 0.77
N ALA A 318 -14.66 13.10 1.45
CA ALA A 318 -14.76 13.29 2.90
C ALA A 318 -13.74 12.44 3.67
N MET A 319 -13.58 11.17 3.28
CA MET A 319 -12.64 10.25 3.91
C MET A 319 -11.18 10.69 3.69
N ASN A 320 -10.80 11.06 2.47
CA ASN A 320 -9.42 11.50 2.19
C ASN A 320 -9.05 12.81 2.87
N PHE A 321 -10.03 13.62 3.31
CA PHE A 321 -9.75 14.82 4.11
C PHE A 321 -9.41 14.51 5.58
N VAL A 322 -9.78 13.32 6.08
CA VAL A 322 -9.43 12.88 7.43
C VAL A 322 -7.94 12.54 7.49
N PRO A 323 -7.16 13.04 8.48
CA PRO A 323 -5.75 12.72 8.59
C PRO A 323 -5.55 11.31 9.16
N PHE A 324 -5.37 10.34 8.26
CA PHE A 324 -5.04 8.96 8.61
C PHE A 324 -3.90 8.41 7.75
N ARG A 325 -3.36 7.27 8.20
CA ARG A 325 -2.33 6.49 7.51
C ARG A 325 -2.74 5.02 7.43
N ILE A 326 -2.60 4.43 6.25
CA ILE A 326 -2.71 2.99 6.03
C ILE A 326 -1.34 2.47 5.56
N GLN A 327 -0.72 1.64 6.39
CA GLN A 327 0.65 1.15 6.16
C GLN A 327 1.63 2.33 6.01
N GLU A 328 2.29 2.43 4.85
CA GLU A 328 3.22 3.51 4.54
C GLU A 328 2.57 4.66 3.77
N ASN A 329 1.27 4.63 3.49
CA ASN A 329 0.60 5.69 2.70
C ASN A 329 -0.23 6.60 3.61
N TYR A 330 0.01 7.90 3.49
CA TYR A 330 -0.78 8.94 4.13
C TYR A 330 -1.96 9.32 3.22
N SER A 331 -3.13 9.50 3.83
CA SER A 331 -4.24 10.23 3.20
C SER A 331 -3.83 11.64 2.81
N ASP A 332 -4.55 12.23 1.86
CA ASP A 332 -4.35 13.63 1.47
C ASP A 332 -4.52 14.58 2.65
N GLY A 333 -5.50 14.33 3.52
CA GLY A 333 -5.75 15.11 4.74
C GLY A 333 -4.55 15.11 5.69
N ALA A 334 -3.88 13.95 5.84
CA ALA A 334 -2.64 13.87 6.61
C ALA A 334 -1.50 14.64 5.93
N GLN A 335 -1.36 14.54 4.60
CA GLN A 335 -0.37 15.30 3.85
C GLN A 335 -0.60 16.82 3.92
N ILE A 336 -1.87 17.26 3.80
CA ILE A 336 -2.30 18.65 3.97
C ILE A 336 -1.90 19.15 5.35
N TYR A 337 -2.25 18.41 6.40
CA TYR A 337 -1.87 18.75 7.78
C TYR A 337 -0.36 18.86 7.93
N GLN A 338 0.38 17.88 7.41
CA GLN A 338 1.84 17.84 7.48
C GLN A 338 2.50 19.03 6.81
N ILE A 339 2.06 19.40 5.60
CA ILE A 339 2.56 20.59 4.86
C ILE A 339 2.23 21.88 5.64
N LEU A 340 1.05 21.98 6.22
CA LEU A 340 0.61 23.16 6.96
C LEU A 340 1.23 23.30 8.36
N SER A 341 1.66 22.19 8.98
CA SER A 341 2.19 22.16 10.34
C SER A 341 3.54 22.87 10.53
N ARG A 342 4.23 23.27 9.45
CA ARG A 342 5.53 23.98 9.44
C ARG A 342 6.66 23.31 10.26
N GLY A 343 6.52 22.03 10.62
CA GLY A 343 7.52 21.27 11.38
C GLY A 343 8.35 20.30 10.53
N ALA A 344 8.95 19.30 11.17
CA ALA A 344 9.77 18.27 10.52
C ALA A 344 9.07 17.54 9.36
N TRP A 345 7.74 17.40 9.41
CA TRP A 345 6.96 16.82 8.34
C TRP A 345 6.79 17.74 7.13
N ALA A 346 6.73 19.06 7.34
CA ALA A 346 6.78 20.02 6.24
C ALA A 346 8.17 20.03 5.59
N ASP A 347 9.24 19.93 6.39
CA ASP A 347 10.61 19.71 5.91
C ASP A 347 10.71 18.44 5.06
N TYR A 348 10.15 17.32 5.55
CA TYR A 348 10.13 16.05 4.84
C TYR A 348 9.48 16.16 3.45
N HIS A 349 8.28 16.74 3.36
CA HIS A 349 7.59 16.93 2.07
C HIS A 349 8.37 17.82 1.12
N ARG A 350 8.97 18.90 1.62
CA ARG A 350 9.82 19.79 0.82
C ARG A 350 11.07 19.07 0.30
N VAL A 351 11.74 18.29 1.15
CA VAL A 351 12.91 17.49 0.78
C VAL A 351 12.54 16.48 -0.30
N LEU A 352 11.43 15.75 -0.14
CA LEU A 352 10.96 14.81 -1.15
C LEU A 352 10.60 15.51 -2.46
N ALA A 353 9.99 16.69 -2.39
CA ALA A 353 9.63 17.47 -3.57
C ALA A 353 10.88 17.89 -4.35
N VAL A 354 11.94 18.35 -3.66
CA VAL A 354 13.23 18.72 -4.28
C VAL A 354 13.96 17.48 -4.82
N ALA A 355 13.99 16.39 -4.06
CA ALA A 355 14.56 15.13 -4.52
C ALA A 355 13.80 14.60 -5.76
N GLY A 356 12.48 14.73 -5.80
CA GLY A 356 11.68 14.43 -6.99
C GLY A 356 11.98 15.37 -8.16
N ALA A 357 12.17 16.66 -7.91
CA ALA A 357 12.51 17.65 -8.92
C ALA A 357 13.86 17.37 -9.60
N SER A 358 14.82 16.78 -8.87
CA SER A 358 16.12 16.37 -9.43
C SER A 358 16.01 15.36 -10.58
N LEU A 359 14.89 14.62 -10.67
CA LEU A 359 14.63 13.66 -11.76
C LEU A 359 14.20 14.33 -13.07
N VAL A 360 13.87 15.62 -13.06
CA VAL A 360 13.26 16.32 -14.20
C VAL A 360 13.78 17.74 -14.45
N SER A 361 14.71 18.19 -13.62
CA SER A 361 15.33 19.51 -13.65
C SER A 361 16.85 19.37 -13.40
N PRO A 362 17.65 20.42 -13.62
CA PRO A 362 19.09 20.39 -13.34
C PRO A 362 19.46 20.29 -11.86
N VAL A 363 18.49 20.34 -10.93
CA VAL A 363 18.75 20.28 -9.48
C VAL A 363 19.45 18.98 -9.12
N ARG A 364 20.64 19.07 -8.51
CA ARG A 364 21.45 17.92 -8.10
C ARG A 364 21.38 17.70 -6.58
N PRO A 365 21.83 16.54 -6.06
CA PRO A 365 21.92 16.31 -4.63
C PRO A 365 22.72 17.36 -3.87
N ARG A 366 23.79 17.92 -4.46
CA ARG A 366 24.54 19.05 -3.87
C ARG A 366 23.70 20.30 -3.61
N ASP A 367 22.55 20.42 -4.28
CA ASP A 367 21.62 21.55 -4.15
C ASP A 367 20.52 21.30 -3.11
N TYR A 368 20.50 20.16 -2.43
CA TYR A 368 19.51 19.90 -1.39
C TYR A 368 19.68 20.84 -0.19
N ASP A 369 18.58 21.10 0.51
CA ASP A 369 18.62 21.79 1.80
C ASP A 369 18.98 20.77 2.89
N ILE A 370 20.27 20.63 3.17
CA ILE A 370 20.79 19.67 4.14
C ILE A 370 20.25 19.90 5.55
N GLU A 371 19.98 21.16 5.92
CA GLU A 371 19.44 21.50 7.23
C GLU A 371 17.97 21.06 7.33
N ALA A 372 17.17 21.19 6.27
CA ALA A 372 15.83 20.60 6.22
C ALA A 372 15.87 19.07 6.29
N ILE A 373 16.82 18.42 5.61
CA ILE A 373 16.99 16.96 5.69
C ILE A 373 17.28 16.54 7.13
N ARG A 374 18.22 17.20 7.80
CA ARG A 374 18.61 16.89 9.19
C ARG A 374 17.48 17.15 10.19
N ARG A 375 16.77 18.26 10.09
CA ARG A 375 15.59 18.54 10.93
C ARG A 375 14.51 17.47 10.74
N ALA A 376 14.23 17.07 9.51
CA ALA A 376 13.30 15.99 9.23
C ALA A 376 13.79 14.64 9.78
N ALA A 377 15.07 14.31 9.60
CA ALA A 377 15.68 13.05 10.02
C ALA A 377 15.70 12.90 11.55
N HIS A 378 15.84 14.01 12.28
CA HIS A 378 15.78 13.99 13.74
C HIS A 378 14.41 13.54 14.27
N THR A 379 13.31 13.96 13.65
CA THR A 379 11.95 13.53 14.05
C THR A 379 11.57 12.20 13.41
N ILE A 380 11.97 11.96 12.16
CA ILE A 380 11.64 10.77 11.37
C ILE A 380 12.89 9.86 11.33
N ALA A 381 13.29 9.36 12.49
CA ALA A 381 14.58 8.68 12.66
C ALA A 381 14.58 7.19 12.25
N GLN A 382 13.42 6.60 11.96
CA GLN A 382 13.27 5.16 11.75
C GLN A 382 12.41 4.85 10.52
N GLY A 383 12.42 3.57 10.11
CA GLY A 383 11.68 3.05 8.99
C GLY A 383 12.19 3.56 7.64
N ARG A 384 11.43 3.28 6.58
CA ARG A 384 11.82 3.61 5.20
C ARG A 384 12.02 5.10 4.96
N ARG A 385 11.27 5.96 5.67
CA ARG A 385 11.37 7.42 5.55
C ARG A 385 12.65 7.95 6.17
N GLY A 386 13.00 7.49 7.37
CA GLY A 386 14.26 7.86 8.02
C GLY A 386 15.46 7.39 7.23
N LEU A 387 15.41 6.14 6.72
CA LEU A 387 16.41 5.61 5.80
C LEU A 387 16.57 6.51 4.56
N LEU A 388 15.47 6.88 3.90
CA LEU A 388 15.51 7.75 2.73
C LEU A 388 16.14 9.11 3.05
N LEU A 389 15.80 9.74 4.18
CA LEU A 389 16.39 11.03 4.58
C LEU A 389 17.91 10.93 4.76
N ARG A 390 18.40 9.86 5.40
CA ARG A 390 19.84 9.62 5.55
C ARG A 390 20.54 9.35 4.22
N LEU A 391 19.91 8.61 3.32
CA LEU A 391 20.45 8.39 1.96
C LEU A 391 20.47 9.67 1.11
N LEU A 392 19.51 10.58 1.29
CA LEU A 392 19.53 11.90 0.66
C LEU A 392 20.66 12.78 1.22
N ALA A 393 20.88 12.76 2.54
CA ALA A 393 22.01 13.46 3.17
C ALA A 393 23.37 12.90 2.70
N HIS A 394 23.50 11.57 2.65
CA HIS A 394 24.67 10.89 2.07
C HIS A 394 24.93 11.37 0.63
N SER A 395 23.90 11.39 -0.21
CA SER A 395 24.01 11.83 -1.60
C SER A 395 24.42 13.31 -1.70
N TYR A 396 23.89 14.17 -0.83
CA TYR A 396 24.29 15.58 -0.75
C TYR A 396 25.79 15.72 -0.47
N PHE A 397 26.31 15.08 0.58
CA PHE A 397 27.72 15.20 0.95
C PHE A 397 28.66 14.56 -0.08
N LEU A 398 28.25 13.43 -0.66
CA LEU A 398 29.01 12.78 -1.72
C LEU A 398 29.10 13.67 -2.97
N ASP A 399 28.01 14.35 -3.34
CA ASP A 399 27.98 15.27 -4.49
C ASP A 399 28.76 16.58 -4.24
N GLN A 400 29.00 16.92 -2.96
CA GLN A 400 29.88 18.01 -2.53
C GLN A 400 31.36 17.58 -2.42
N GLY A 401 31.67 16.30 -2.64
CA GLY A 401 33.03 15.75 -2.48
C GLY A 401 33.46 15.53 -1.02
N ASN A 402 32.55 15.66 -0.06
CA ASN A 402 32.83 15.41 1.36
C ASN A 402 32.58 13.93 1.70
N ALA A 403 33.57 13.08 1.40
CA ALA A 403 33.47 11.64 1.61
C ALA A 403 33.27 11.26 3.09
N THR A 404 33.89 12.00 4.03
CA THR A 404 33.78 11.73 5.47
C THR A 404 32.34 11.91 5.96
N ALA A 405 31.74 13.07 5.71
CA ALA A 405 30.35 13.33 6.10
C ALA A 405 29.36 12.42 5.36
N ALA A 406 29.64 12.09 4.10
CA ALA A 406 28.84 11.10 3.37
C ALA A 406 28.90 9.71 4.02
N GLY A 407 30.06 9.31 4.54
CA GLY A 407 30.24 8.06 5.27
C GLY A 407 29.46 8.03 6.59
N GLU A 408 29.46 9.12 7.35
CA GLU A 408 28.71 9.24 8.60
C GLU A 408 27.20 9.04 8.38
N GLU A 409 26.62 9.74 7.41
CA GLU A 409 25.19 9.60 7.07
C GLU A 409 24.86 8.19 6.55
N LEU A 410 25.78 7.54 5.84
CA LEU A 410 25.61 6.17 5.36
C LEU A 410 25.64 5.14 6.50
N LEU A 411 26.48 5.36 7.51
CA LEU A 411 26.55 4.51 8.70
C LEU A 411 25.24 4.58 9.49
N GLU A 412 24.69 5.78 9.67
CA GLU A 412 23.37 5.95 10.27
C GLU A 412 22.25 5.30 9.43
N ALA A 413 22.28 5.48 8.10
CA ALA A 413 21.35 4.80 7.20
C ALA A 413 21.42 3.27 7.33
N ALA A 414 22.62 2.69 7.46
CA ALA A 414 22.83 1.26 7.64
C ALA A 414 22.24 0.76 8.96
N SER A 415 22.37 1.55 10.03
CA SER A 415 21.74 1.26 11.33
C SER A 415 20.21 1.19 11.19
N ILE A 416 19.60 2.20 10.58
CA ILE A 416 18.14 2.25 10.35
C ILE A 416 17.68 1.07 9.49
N TYR A 417 18.42 0.73 8.42
CA TYR A 417 18.10 -0.41 7.56
C TYR A 417 18.03 -1.71 8.37
N ASN A 418 19.03 -1.98 9.21
CA ASN A 418 19.10 -3.20 10.00
C ASN A 418 18.04 -3.26 11.10
N THR A 419 17.69 -2.13 11.70
CA THR A 419 16.74 -2.07 12.82
C THR A 419 15.28 -2.06 12.36
N SER A 420 14.94 -1.27 11.33
CA SER A 420 13.54 -0.94 11.04
C SER A 420 13.16 -0.83 9.56
N ALA A 421 14.11 -0.98 8.62
CA ALA A 421 13.84 -0.81 7.18
C ALA A 421 14.43 -1.91 6.28
N SER A 422 14.58 -3.13 6.79
CA SER A 422 15.15 -4.27 6.04
C SER A 422 14.33 -4.68 4.79
N ASP A 423 13.07 -4.24 4.72
CA ASP A 423 12.17 -4.42 3.59
C ASP A 423 12.28 -3.30 2.53
N ALA A 424 13.26 -2.40 2.64
CA ALA A 424 13.51 -1.34 1.67
C ALA A 424 13.84 -1.89 0.27
N PRO A 425 13.59 -1.09 -0.81
CA PRO A 425 13.89 -1.49 -2.19
C PRO A 425 15.38 -1.78 -2.44
N ALA A 426 15.67 -2.55 -3.48
CA ALA A 426 17.04 -2.86 -3.92
C ALA A 426 17.87 -1.59 -4.17
N ASP A 427 17.27 -0.56 -4.77
CA ASP A 427 17.91 0.71 -5.10
C ASP A 427 18.43 1.49 -3.87
N PHE A 428 17.94 1.19 -2.66
CA PHE A 428 18.48 1.79 -1.44
C PHE A 428 19.72 1.01 -0.97
N VAL A 429 19.76 -0.29 -1.25
CA VAL A 429 20.85 -1.17 -0.83
C VAL A 429 22.09 -0.99 -1.67
N SER A 430 21.93 -0.66 -2.96
CA SER A 430 23.05 -0.35 -3.85
C SER A 430 23.90 0.82 -3.37
N CYS A 431 23.30 1.81 -2.70
CA CYS A 431 24.03 2.92 -2.04
C CYS A 431 25.01 2.41 -0.98
N PHE A 432 24.62 1.40 -0.18
CA PHE A 432 25.50 0.82 0.83
C PHE A 432 26.70 0.12 0.21
N VAL A 433 26.48 -0.68 -0.85
CA VAL A 433 27.57 -1.35 -1.58
C VAL A 433 28.57 -0.30 -2.09
N PHE A 434 28.08 0.68 -2.85
CA PHE A 434 28.94 1.71 -3.44
C PHE A 434 29.67 2.49 -2.35
N GLY A 435 28.98 2.94 -1.30
CA GLY A 435 29.58 3.74 -0.25
C GLY A 435 30.59 2.97 0.58
N SER A 436 30.35 1.70 0.93
CA SER A 436 31.33 0.90 1.67
C SER A 436 32.60 0.60 0.86
N ALA A 437 32.46 0.43 -0.45
CA ALA A 437 33.61 0.30 -1.33
C ALA A 437 34.33 1.64 -1.51
N TYR A 438 33.63 2.66 -1.99
CA TYR A 438 34.23 3.93 -2.39
C TYR A 438 34.71 4.79 -1.20
N ILE A 439 33.93 4.89 -0.13
CA ILE A 439 34.27 5.76 1.02
C ILE A 439 35.17 5.00 2.00
N TRP A 440 34.73 3.81 2.44
CA TRP A 440 35.41 3.08 3.51
C TRP A 440 36.49 2.11 3.04
N ARG A 441 36.59 1.88 1.72
CA ARG A 441 37.60 0.95 1.14
C ARG A 441 37.52 -0.44 1.77
N ASN A 442 36.31 -0.89 2.12
CA ASN A 442 36.09 -2.11 2.88
C ASN A 442 35.37 -3.18 2.02
N ALA A 443 36.15 -4.16 1.55
CA ALA A 443 35.64 -5.23 0.69
C ALA A 443 34.60 -6.13 1.39
N ASP A 444 34.87 -6.53 2.64
CA ASP A 444 33.99 -7.42 3.40
C ASP A 444 32.61 -6.81 3.62
N THR A 445 32.57 -5.54 4.04
CA THR A 445 31.32 -4.80 4.25
C THR A 445 30.56 -4.64 2.94
N SER A 446 31.28 -4.31 1.86
CA SER A 446 30.69 -4.17 0.53
C SER A 446 30.10 -5.48 0.02
N ARG A 447 30.77 -6.61 0.27
CA ARG A 447 30.31 -7.95 -0.09
C ARG A 447 29.07 -8.37 0.71
N GLN A 448 28.99 -8.02 1.99
CA GLN A 448 27.79 -8.25 2.81
C GLN A 448 26.58 -7.50 2.25
N TRP A 449 26.73 -6.20 1.93
CA TRP A 449 25.66 -5.42 1.30
C TRP A 449 25.29 -5.94 -0.08
N TRP A 450 26.26 -6.43 -0.85
CA TRP A 450 25.99 -7.04 -2.15
C TRP A 450 25.09 -8.29 -2.02
N ALA A 451 25.32 -9.14 -1.02
CA ALA A 451 24.46 -10.29 -0.76
C ALA A 451 23.01 -9.86 -0.43
N HIS A 452 22.84 -8.76 0.32
CA HIS A 452 21.52 -8.18 0.57
C HIS A 452 20.86 -7.65 -0.72
N LEU A 453 21.65 -7.03 -1.60
CA LEU A 453 21.18 -6.54 -2.89
C LEU A 453 20.71 -7.71 -3.78
N GLU A 454 21.53 -8.75 -3.95
CA GLU A 454 21.20 -9.95 -4.74
C GLU A 454 19.94 -10.67 -4.24
N ALA A 455 19.79 -10.77 -2.92
CA ALA A 455 18.60 -11.37 -2.30
C ALA A 455 17.29 -10.65 -2.70
N LYS A 456 17.37 -9.38 -3.09
CA LYS A 456 16.23 -8.56 -3.56
C LYS A 456 15.99 -8.62 -5.07
N SER A 457 16.81 -9.35 -5.84
CA SER A 457 16.68 -9.47 -7.31
C SER A 457 16.62 -8.11 -8.00
N PRO A 458 17.71 -7.32 -7.95
CA PRO A 458 17.74 -5.96 -8.46
C PRO A 458 17.55 -5.93 -9.98
N VAL A 459 17.07 -4.79 -10.49
CA VAL A 459 17.13 -4.51 -11.92
C VAL A 459 18.57 -4.12 -12.26
N HIS A 460 19.11 -4.64 -13.37
CA HIS A 460 20.49 -4.37 -13.78
C HIS A 460 20.60 -3.02 -14.51
N ASN A 461 20.34 -1.94 -13.77
CA ASN A 461 20.46 -0.56 -14.23
C ASN A 461 21.91 -0.03 -14.05
N SER A 462 22.11 1.25 -14.35
CA SER A 462 23.43 1.90 -14.20
C SER A 462 23.94 1.81 -12.75
N ASP A 463 23.12 2.16 -11.75
CA ASP A 463 23.50 2.09 -10.33
C ASP A 463 23.88 0.66 -9.88
N PHE A 464 23.19 -0.39 -10.36
CA PHE A 464 23.58 -1.78 -10.12
C PHE A 464 25.00 -2.08 -10.62
N TRP A 465 25.30 -1.73 -11.87
CA TRP A 465 26.61 -1.97 -12.47
C TRP A 465 27.70 -1.11 -11.83
N LEU A 466 27.36 0.10 -11.40
CA LEU A 466 28.25 0.98 -10.65
C LEU A 466 28.62 0.38 -9.29
N SER A 467 27.63 -0.11 -8.53
CA SER A 467 27.87 -0.78 -7.25
C SER A 467 28.66 -2.09 -7.42
N HIS A 468 28.39 -2.85 -8.49
CA HIS A 468 29.16 -4.05 -8.84
C HIS A 468 30.61 -3.72 -9.18
N SER A 469 30.83 -2.65 -9.95
CA SER A 469 32.18 -2.15 -10.25
C SER A 469 32.92 -1.74 -8.99
N ALA A 470 32.28 -0.99 -8.10
CA ALA A 470 32.88 -0.55 -6.84
C ALA A 470 33.26 -1.74 -5.94
N LEU A 471 32.41 -2.77 -5.86
CA LEU A 471 32.70 -4.01 -5.13
C LEU A 471 33.94 -4.72 -5.69
N ARG A 472 33.98 -4.98 -7.00
CA ARG A 472 35.12 -5.65 -7.64
C ARG A 472 36.41 -4.86 -7.48
N TRP A 473 36.28 -3.53 -7.56
CA TRP A 473 37.41 -2.63 -7.39
C TRP A 473 38.02 -2.75 -6.00
N VAL A 474 37.21 -2.72 -4.93
CA VAL A 474 37.73 -2.87 -3.56
C VAL A 474 38.21 -4.29 -3.25
N GLU A 475 37.79 -5.29 -4.02
CA GLU A 475 38.28 -6.68 -3.96
C GLU A 475 39.57 -6.92 -4.77
N GLY A 476 40.05 -5.91 -5.51
CA GLY A 476 41.26 -6.00 -6.33
C GLY A 476 41.06 -6.60 -7.72
N ASP A 477 39.83 -6.95 -8.12
CA ASP A 477 39.51 -7.34 -9.51
C ASP A 477 39.37 -6.08 -10.39
N LEU A 478 40.50 -5.44 -10.69
CA LEU A 478 40.55 -4.18 -11.45
C LEU A 478 39.98 -4.33 -12.87
N LYS A 479 40.21 -5.49 -13.51
CA LYS A 479 39.70 -5.76 -14.85
C LYS A 479 38.17 -5.87 -14.83
N GLY A 480 37.62 -6.71 -13.95
CA GLY A 480 36.19 -6.88 -13.82
C GLY A 480 35.48 -5.62 -13.29
N ALA A 481 36.17 -4.80 -12.51
CA ALA A 481 35.69 -3.47 -12.10
C ALA A 481 35.57 -2.54 -13.31
N GLY A 482 36.59 -2.45 -14.16
CA GLY A 482 36.56 -1.66 -15.39
C GLY A 482 35.44 -2.06 -16.34
N GLU A 483 35.29 -3.36 -16.61
CA GLU A 483 34.19 -3.89 -17.45
C GLU A 483 32.81 -3.55 -16.91
N SER A 484 32.62 -3.58 -15.58
CA SER A 484 31.36 -3.22 -14.94
C SER A 484 31.12 -1.71 -14.98
N LEU A 485 32.17 -0.90 -14.82
CA LEU A 485 32.08 0.56 -14.90
C LEU A 485 31.70 1.02 -16.31
N ASP A 486 32.24 0.39 -17.35
CA ASP A 486 31.90 0.71 -18.74
C ASP A 486 30.42 0.42 -19.02
N LYS A 487 29.86 -0.67 -18.49
CA LYS A 487 28.42 -0.95 -18.55
C LYS A 487 27.61 0.11 -17.80
N ALA A 488 28.02 0.47 -16.59
CA ALA A 488 27.35 1.50 -15.81
C ALA A 488 27.32 2.84 -16.57
N ARG A 489 28.46 3.26 -17.13
CA ARG A 489 28.59 4.50 -17.91
C ARG A 489 27.77 4.46 -19.18
N ALA A 490 27.77 3.37 -19.92
CA ALA A 490 26.98 3.22 -21.15
C ALA A 490 25.47 3.35 -20.87
N LEU A 491 24.99 2.80 -19.75
CA LEU A 491 23.61 2.96 -19.31
C LEU A 491 23.35 4.38 -18.79
N ALA A 492 24.25 4.92 -17.97
CA ALA A 492 24.16 6.27 -17.43
C ALA A 492 24.08 7.31 -18.55
N GLN A 493 24.82 7.13 -19.65
CA GLN A 493 24.79 8.01 -20.83
C GLN A 493 23.43 8.07 -21.52
N GLN A 494 22.64 6.99 -21.45
CA GLN A 494 21.29 6.95 -22.03
C GLN A 494 20.24 7.67 -21.17
N LEU A 495 20.59 8.04 -19.93
CA LEU A 495 19.67 8.72 -19.02
C LEU A 495 19.45 10.19 -19.44
N PRO A 496 18.26 10.75 -19.17
CA PRO A 496 17.97 12.15 -19.44
C PRO A 496 18.94 13.12 -18.76
N ASN A 497 19.08 14.32 -19.32
CA ASN A 497 19.83 15.41 -18.69
C ASN A 497 19.01 16.02 -17.54
N ALA A 498 19.08 15.40 -16.36
CA ALA A 498 18.49 15.88 -15.11
C ALA A 498 19.44 15.63 -13.95
N GLY A 499 19.37 16.43 -12.89
CA GLY A 499 20.42 16.47 -11.88
C GLY A 499 20.62 15.16 -11.10
N ALA A 500 19.58 14.35 -10.89
CA ALA A 500 19.74 13.00 -10.35
C ALA A 500 20.60 12.10 -11.26
N TYR A 501 20.39 12.18 -12.57
CA TYR A 501 21.12 11.40 -13.56
C TYR A 501 22.53 11.96 -13.81
N GLU A 502 22.71 13.28 -13.71
CA GLU A 502 24.05 13.90 -13.70
C GLU A 502 24.84 13.50 -12.46
N PHE A 503 24.18 13.34 -11.30
CA PHE A 503 24.82 12.79 -10.12
C PHE A 503 25.24 11.33 -10.30
N GLU A 504 24.43 10.52 -10.99
CA GLU A 504 24.79 9.14 -11.33
C GLU A 504 26.00 9.07 -12.28
N ARG A 505 26.04 9.93 -13.31
CA ARG A 505 27.22 10.10 -14.17
C ARG A 505 28.44 10.55 -13.38
N TYR A 506 28.27 11.47 -12.43
CA TYR A 506 29.34 11.93 -11.55
C TYR A 506 29.91 10.82 -10.66
N ARG A 507 29.06 9.97 -10.07
CA ARG A 507 29.54 8.81 -9.29
C ARG A 507 30.33 7.81 -10.14
N CYS A 508 29.96 7.63 -11.41
CA CYS A 508 30.76 6.84 -12.35
C CYS A 508 32.14 7.47 -12.58
N ALA A 509 32.21 8.80 -12.72
CA ALA A 509 33.47 9.52 -12.90
C ALA A 509 34.39 9.40 -11.66
N LEU A 510 33.82 9.48 -10.46
CA LEU A 510 34.56 9.28 -9.21
C LEU A 510 35.24 7.90 -9.15
N LEU A 511 34.53 6.84 -9.51
CA LEU A 511 35.13 5.50 -9.53
C LEU A 511 36.15 5.32 -10.66
N GLN A 512 35.94 5.99 -11.80
CA GLN A 512 36.88 5.99 -12.91
C GLN A 512 38.23 6.60 -12.53
N GLU A 513 38.21 7.72 -11.80
CA GLU A 513 39.42 8.39 -11.30
C GLU A 513 40.21 7.46 -10.38
N MET A 514 39.53 6.81 -9.43
CA MET A 514 40.17 5.82 -8.54
C MET A 514 40.83 4.66 -9.27
N LEU A 515 40.20 4.13 -10.33
CA LEU A 515 40.77 3.06 -11.14
C LEU A 515 42.01 3.53 -11.92
N LYS A 516 42.02 4.77 -12.41
CA LYS A 516 43.16 5.34 -13.13
C LYS A 516 44.36 5.55 -12.21
N ASP A 517 44.16 6.08 -11.01
CA ASP A 517 45.25 6.36 -10.06
C ASP A 517 46.00 5.09 -9.64
N ILE A 518 45.29 3.98 -9.50
CA ILE A 518 45.88 2.67 -9.18
C ILE A 518 46.67 2.13 -10.38
N CYS A 519 46.11 2.22 -11.59
CA CYS A 519 46.82 1.78 -12.80
C CYS A 519 48.03 2.67 -13.14
N ALA A 520 48.01 3.94 -12.74
CA ALA A 520 49.08 4.90 -12.97
C ALA A 520 50.19 4.85 -11.90
N SER A 521 49.92 4.32 -10.70
CA SER A 521 50.94 4.11 -9.67
C SER A 521 51.82 2.92 -10.05
N PRO A 522 53.12 3.13 -10.40
CA PRO A 522 54.00 2.00 -10.67
C PRO A 522 54.13 1.19 -9.39
N ALA A 523 53.98 -0.14 -9.50
CA ALA A 523 54.21 -1.05 -8.39
C ALA A 523 55.58 -0.75 -7.77
N ALA A 524 55.59 -0.19 -6.55
CA ALA A 524 56.83 -0.07 -5.80
C ALA A 524 57.41 -1.48 -5.66
N PRO A 525 58.67 -1.73 -6.07
CA PRO A 525 59.26 -3.04 -5.92
C PRO A 525 59.25 -3.41 -4.45
N VAL A 526 58.59 -4.52 -4.14
CA VAL A 526 58.59 -5.13 -2.81
C VAL A 526 60.04 -5.46 -2.49
N SER A 527 60.68 -4.66 -1.63
CA SER A 527 61.98 -4.98 -1.07
C SER A 527 61.79 -6.20 -0.17
N SER A 528 62.33 -7.33 -0.63
CA SER A 528 62.41 -8.64 0.03
C SER A 528 63.03 -8.59 1.42
#